data_AF-A0A8D9S4C4-F1
#
_entry.id   AF-A0A8D9S4C4-F1
#
_cell.length_a   1.000
_cell.length_b   1.000
_cell.length_c   1.000
_cell.angle_alpha   90.00
_cell.angle_beta   90.00
_cell.angle_gamma   90.00
#
_symmetry.space_group_name_H-M   'P 1'
#
loop_
_entity.id
_entity.type
_entity.pdbx_description
1 polymer ?
#
loop_
_entity_poly.entity_id
_entity_poly.type
_entity_poly.pdbx_seq_one_letter_code
_entity_poly.pdbx_strand_id
1 'polypeptide(L)'
;MIRRHVVESGLIALCVILTAIVLMMWWASQYAHFITTAMMIMIILGLMVGSLVPNIILTWLAIGLTTIGSAILLLGYVVMDNSIKIMLLFAFPITASLAYFSRYIIGEWGWLDRNRAEIESYATHYNQIVKLQTAYNANKIYEKELQFIIKEQTADLWIDVTAIHWVHNQQIRQFHPQDYNYALQQIAKVLKRRRLPSEALYYLEDGTFLILSYHLPDITFAYQNQSTRAGLDELQINNSKHQFKWGHLKVDDINATSFKNLESVMRHIKRDMETDLVVEYLRGVQK
;
A
#
# COMPACT_ATOMS: atom_id res chain seq x y z
N MET A 1 6.65 5.03 -4.95
CA MET A 1 7.04 4.85 -6.36
C MET A 1 5.84 4.82 -7.30
N ILE A 2 4.85 3.93 -7.08
CA ILE A 2 3.66 3.77 -7.94
C ILE A 2 2.83 5.07 -8.12
N ARG A 3 2.59 5.83 -7.05
CA ARG A 3 1.81 7.08 -7.08
C ARG A 3 2.42 8.17 -8.00
N ARG A 4 3.75 8.19 -8.16
CA ARG A 4 4.45 9.18 -9.00
C ARG A 4 4.27 8.85 -10.49
N HIS A 5 4.43 7.59 -10.86
CA HIS A 5 4.30 7.14 -12.25
C HIS A 5 2.87 7.28 -12.80
N VAL A 6 1.85 7.10 -11.96
CA VAL A 6 0.44 7.19 -12.37
C VAL A 6 -0.01 8.64 -12.62
N VAL A 7 0.46 9.60 -11.80
CA VAL A 7 0.18 11.03 -12.01
C VAL A 7 0.93 11.56 -13.24
N GLU A 8 2.19 11.17 -13.40
CA GLU A 8 2.98 11.51 -14.59
C GLU A 8 2.30 10.98 -15.86
N SER A 9 1.76 9.76 -15.85
CA SER A 9 1.08 9.15 -17.00
C SER A 9 -0.21 9.87 -17.40
N GLY A 10 -1.03 10.30 -16.43
CA GLY A 10 -2.26 11.06 -16.73
C GLY A 10 -1.99 12.47 -17.26
N LEU A 11 -0.96 13.14 -16.75
CA LEU A 11 -0.49 14.42 -17.29
C LEU A 11 0.03 14.28 -18.72
N ILE A 12 0.80 13.23 -19.01
CA ILE A 12 1.28 12.93 -20.37
C ILE A 12 0.10 12.71 -21.32
N ALA A 13 -0.92 11.94 -20.93
CA ALA A 13 -2.09 11.70 -21.77
C ALA A 13 -2.85 13.00 -22.13
N LEU A 14 -3.04 13.89 -21.15
CA LEU A 14 -3.64 15.21 -21.37
C LEU A 14 -2.77 16.10 -22.29
N CYS A 15 -1.46 16.11 -22.09
CA CYS A 15 -0.53 16.83 -22.96
C CYS A 15 -0.58 16.30 -24.41
N VAL A 16 -0.68 14.98 -24.61
CA VAL A 16 -0.79 14.37 -25.95
C VAL A 16 -2.10 14.76 -26.63
N ILE A 17 -3.23 14.79 -25.90
CA ILE A 17 -4.51 15.24 -26.47
C ILE A 17 -4.43 16.71 -26.89
N LEU A 18 -3.94 17.58 -25.99
CA LEU A 18 -3.87 19.02 -26.25
C LEU A 18 -2.94 19.32 -27.44
N THR A 19 -1.79 18.66 -27.51
CA THR A 19 -0.87 18.81 -28.64
C THR A 19 -1.49 18.34 -29.96
N ALA A 20 -2.19 17.20 -29.96
CA ALA A 20 -2.89 16.72 -31.15
C ALA A 20 -3.98 17.72 -31.64
N ILE A 21 -4.77 18.28 -30.71
CA ILE A 21 -5.80 19.29 -31.04
C ILE A 21 -5.17 20.54 -31.63
N VAL A 22 -4.11 21.06 -31.00
CA VAL A 22 -3.41 22.27 -31.46
C VAL A 22 -2.83 22.06 -32.85
N LEU A 23 -2.19 20.91 -33.11
CA LEU A 23 -1.65 20.57 -34.43
C LEU A 23 -2.74 20.47 -35.49
N MET A 24 -3.86 19.81 -35.18
CA MET A 24 -4.99 19.72 -36.12
C MET A 24 -5.61 21.09 -36.41
N MET A 25 -5.81 21.93 -35.40
CA MET A 25 -6.37 23.27 -35.58
C MET A 25 -5.43 24.20 -36.35
N TRP A 26 -4.13 24.16 -36.05
CA TRP A 26 -3.11 24.94 -36.75
C TRP A 26 -2.99 24.55 -38.23
N TRP A 27 -3.08 23.25 -38.53
CA TRP A 27 -3.06 22.79 -39.91
C TRP A 27 -4.34 23.18 -40.65
N ALA A 28 -5.51 23.04 -40.02
CA ALA A 28 -6.78 23.48 -40.61
C ALA A 28 -6.81 24.99 -40.89
N SER A 29 -6.15 25.82 -40.06
CA SER A 29 -6.13 27.28 -40.22
C SER A 29 -5.34 27.77 -41.44
N GLN A 30 -4.56 26.91 -42.09
CA GLN A 30 -3.88 27.25 -43.34
C GLN A 30 -4.83 27.27 -44.55
N TYR A 31 -6.10 26.87 -44.35
CA TYR A 31 -7.10 26.74 -45.40
C TYR A 31 -8.31 27.63 -45.14
N ALA A 32 -9.36 27.47 -45.95
CA ALA A 32 -10.57 28.26 -45.86
C ALA A 32 -11.29 28.10 -44.52
N HIS A 33 -12.02 29.14 -44.11
CA HIS A 33 -12.69 29.21 -42.82
C HIS A 33 -13.75 28.09 -42.61
N PHE A 34 -14.32 27.53 -43.67
CA PHE A 34 -15.26 26.41 -43.53
C PHE A 34 -14.57 25.09 -43.13
N ILE A 35 -13.27 24.94 -43.42
CA ILE A 35 -12.49 23.75 -43.05
C ILE A 35 -12.14 23.80 -41.56
N THR A 36 -11.79 24.98 -41.05
CA THR A 36 -11.50 25.18 -39.63
C THR A 36 -12.73 24.93 -38.76
N THR A 37 -13.91 25.38 -39.19
CA THR A 37 -15.16 25.12 -38.47
C THR A 37 -15.53 23.64 -38.49
N ALA A 38 -15.40 22.98 -39.66
CA ALA A 38 -15.64 21.54 -39.76
C ALA A 38 -14.68 20.73 -38.88
N MET A 39 -13.39 21.09 -38.86
CA MET A 39 -12.38 20.47 -38.00
C MET A 39 -12.72 20.63 -36.52
N MET A 40 -13.11 21.84 -36.10
CA MET A 40 -13.50 22.12 -34.72
C MET A 40 -14.71 21.27 -34.28
N ILE A 41 -15.73 21.16 -35.12
CA ILE A 41 -16.92 20.34 -34.84
C ILE A 41 -16.52 18.87 -34.67
N MET A 42 -15.67 18.34 -35.56
CA MET A 42 -15.20 16.95 -35.49
C MET A 42 -14.38 16.68 -34.23
N ILE A 43 -13.54 17.62 -33.81
CA ILE A 43 -12.75 17.52 -32.56
C ILE A 43 -13.68 17.53 -31.34
N ILE A 44 -14.62 18.47 -31.26
CA ILE A 44 -15.57 18.55 -30.13
C ILE A 44 -16.40 17.27 -30.02
N LEU A 45 -16.92 16.80 -31.16
CA LEU A 45 -17.68 15.55 -31.23
C LEU A 45 -16.82 14.37 -30.79
N GLY A 46 -15.57 14.29 -31.26
CA GLY A 46 -14.64 13.23 -30.89
C GLY A 46 -14.33 13.23 -29.40
N LEU A 47 -14.03 14.39 -28.81
CA LEU A 47 -13.82 14.53 -27.36
C LEU A 47 -15.04 14.09 -26.55
N MET A 48 -16.25 14.53 -26.94
CA MET A 48 -17.47 14.16 -26.25
C MET A 48 -17.75 12.65 -26.34
N VAL A 49 -17.72 12.09 -27.55
CA VAL A 49 -18.03 10.67 -27.79
C VAL A 49 -16.96 9.79 -27.14
N GLY A 50 -15.68 10.09 -27.33
CA GLY A 50 -14.58 9.33 -26.75
C GLY A 50 -14.55 9.34 -25.21
N SER A 51 -15.02 10.43 -24.59
CA SER A 51 -15.12 10.53 -23.14
C SER A 51 -16.36 9.81 -22.57
N LEU A 52 -17.50 9.83 -23.25
CA LEU A 52 -18.77 9.37 -22.66
C LEU A 52 -19.15 7.94 -23.09
N VAL A 53 -18.85 7.56 -24.33
CA VAL A 53 -19.43 6.38 -24.96
C VAL A 53 -18.61 5.10 -24.69
N PRO A 54 -19.27 3.94 -24.49
CA PRO A 54 -18.59 2.65 -24.35
C PRO A 54 -17.76 2.27 -25.60
N ASN A 55 -16.66 1.54 -25.39
CA ASN A 55 -15.68 1.19 -26.43
C ASN A 55 -16.33 0.53 -27.67
N ILE A 56 -17.26 -0.41 -27.48
CA ILE A 56 -17.93 -1.10 -28.60
C ILE A 56 -18.69 -0.11 -29.49
N ILE A 57 -19.41 0.84 -28.90
CA ILE A 57 -20.19 1.81 -29.68
C ILE A 57 -19.24 2.81 -30.35
N LEU A 58 -18.15 3.20 -29.68
CA LEU A 58 -17.14 4.10 -30.22
C LEU A 58 -16.49 3.54 -31.50
N THR A 59 -16.11 2.25 -31.50
CA THR A 59 -15.46 1.63 -32.66
C THR A 59 -16.42 1.53 -33.85
N TRP A 60 -17.67 1.11 -33.62
CA TRP A 60 -18.69 1.08 -34.67
C TRP A 60 -18.99 2.46 -35.25
N LEU A 61 -19.05 3.48 -34.40
CA LEU A 61 -19.32 4.85 -34.82
C LEU A 61 -18.13 5.43 -35.61
N ALA A 62 -16.89 5.16 -35.18
CA ALA A 62 -15.69 5.53 -35.93
C ALA A 62 -15.65 4.86 -37.31
N ILE A 63 -15.91 3.56 -37.40
CA ILE A 63 -15.95 2.82 -38.68
C ILE A 63 -17.08 3.35 -39.58
N GLY A 64 -18.29 3.53 -39.04
CA GLY A 64 -19.44 4.02 -39.79
C GLY A 64 -19.23 5.41 -40.36
N LEU A 65 -18.80 6.37 -39.52
CA LEU A 65 -18.58 7.76 -39.95
C LEU A 65 -17.40 7.89 -40.92
N THR A 66 -16.32 7.14 -40.72
CA THR A 66 -15.19 7.17 -41.66
C THR A 66 -15.58 6.56 -43.01
N THR A 67 -16.40 5.51 -43.03
CA THR A 67 -16.88 4.89 -44.28
C THR A 67 -17.81 5.83 -45.05
N ILE A 68 -18.79 6.42 -44.37
CA ILE A 68 -19.71 7.40 -44.97
C ILE A 68 -18.95 8.65 -45.42
N GLY A 69 -18.07 9.17 -44.57
CA GLY A 69 -17.22 10.33 -44.88
C GLY A 69 -16.30 10.08 -46.06
N SER A 70 -15.74 8.88 -46.19
CA SER A 70 -14.92 8.47 -47.34
C SER A 70 -15.73 8.52 -48.63
N ALA A 71 -16.94 7.95 -48.62
CA ALA A 71 -17.83 7.97 -49.78
C ALA A 71 -18.20 9.40 -50.20
N ILE A 72 -18.45 10.30 -49.25
CA ILE A 72 -18.83 11.70 -49.55
C ILE A 72 -17.62 12.54 -49.99
N LEU A 73 -16.50 12.46 -49.29
CA LEU A 73 -15.35 13.35 -49.50
C LEU A 73 -14.43 12.89 -50.63
N LEU A 74 -14.18 11.57 -50.73
CA LEU A 74 -13.24 11.01 -51.69
C LEU A 74 -13.91 10.60 -53.01
N LEU A 75 -15.13 10.06 -52.96
CA LEU A 75 -15.87 9.66 -54.17
C LEU A 75 -16.83 10.75 -54.68
N GLY A 76 -17.30 11.64 -53.80
CA GLY A 76 -18.13 12.78 -54.19
C GLY A 76 -17.33 13.92 -54.84
N TYR A 77 -18.03 14.76 -55.60
CA TYR A 77 -17.44 15.96 -56.21
C TYR A 77 -17.26 17.09 -55.18
N VAL A 78 -16.26 16.94 -54.33
CA VAL A 78 -15.84 17.96 -53.36
C VAL A 78 -14.51 18.55 -53.82
N VAL A 79 -14.51 19.82 -54.21
CA VAL A 79 -13.33 20.56 -54.67
C VAL A 79 -12.47 20.93 -53.46
N MET A 80 -11.57 20.04 -53.07
CA MET A 80 -10.64 20.20 -51.96
C MET A 80 -9.41 19.31 -52.19
N ASP A 81 -8.24 19.73 -51.70
CA ASP A 81 -7.04 18.90 -51.75
C ASP A 81 -7.22 17.59 -50.95
N ASN A 82 -6.66 16.50 -51.48
CA ASN A 82 -6.80 15.16 -50.90
C ASN A 82 -6.23 15.08 -49.48
N SER A 83 -5.18 15.85 -49.18
CA SER A 83 -4.56 15.92 -47.86
C SER A 83 -5.56 16.37 -46.79
N ILE A 84 -6.37 17.38 -47.09
CA ILE A 84 -7.35 17.96 -46.18
C ILE A 84 -8.53 17.00 -45.99
N LYS A 85 -8.98 16.36 -47.08
CA LYS A 85 -10.06 15.35 -47.02
C LYS A 85 -9.72 14.21 -46.08
N ILE A 86 -8.48 13.69 -46.17
CA ILE A 86 -7.97 12.64 -45.29
C ILE A 86 -7.92 13.14 -43.84
N MET A 87 -7.39 14.34 -43.61
CA MET A 87 -7.32 14.93 -42.28
C MET A 87 -8.70 15.09 -41.64
N LEU A 88 -9.69 15.59 -42.38
CA LEU A 88 -11.05 15.78 -41.90
C LEU A 88 -11.75 14.46 -41.59
N LEU A 89 -11.48 13.42 -42.39
CA LEU A 89 -12.00 12.07 -42.18
C LEU A 89 -11.45 11.43 -40.91
N PHE A 90 -10.17 11.66 -40.60
CA PHE A 90 -9.53 11.08 -39.43
C PHE A 90 -9.59 11.96 -38.16
N ALA A 91 -10.04 13.22 -38.26
CA ALA A 91 -10.14 14.13 -37.13
C ALA A 91 -11.00 13.55 -35.98
N PHE A 92 -12.19 13.06 -36.31
CA PHE A 92 -13.09 12.43 -35.34
C PHE A 92 -12.51 11.15 -34.71
N PRO A 93 -12.12 10.10 -35.48
CA PRO A 93 -11.67 8.84 -34.88
C PRO A 93 -10.39 9.00 -34.05
N ILE A 94 -9.46 9.89 -34.46
CA ILE A 94 -8.23 10.16 -33.70
C ILE A 94 -8.56 10.84 -32.37
N THR A 95 -9.34 11.94 -32.40
CA THR A 95 -9.68 12.68 -31.18
C THR A 95 -10.53 11.85 -30.22
N ALA A 96 -11.46 11.03 -30.74
CA ALA A 96 -12.27 10.15 -29.91
C ALA A 96 -11.46 9.01 -29.28
N SER A 97 -10.50 8.44 -30.01
CA SER A 97 -9.61 7.40 -29.51
C SER A 97 -8.65 7.93 -28.44
N LEU A 98 -8.08 9.11 -28.64
CA LEU A 98 -7.23 9.78 -27.65
C LEU A 98 -8.03 10.12 -26.38
N ALA A 99 -9.25 10.66 -26.52
CA ALA A 99 -10.12 10.95 -25.38
C ALA A 99 -10.49 9.68 -24.59
N TYR A 100 -10.78 8.57 -25.28
CA TYR A 100 -11.03 7.27 -24.64
C TYR A 100 -9.82 6.77 -23.87
N PHE A 101 -8.62 6.85 -24.45
CA PHE A 101 -7.39 6.42 -23.79
C PHE A 101 -7.09 7.26 -22.52
N SER A 102 -7.33 8.56 -22.59
CA SER A 102 -7.23 9.43 -21.41
C SER A 102 -8.27 9.08 -20.35
N ARG A 103 -9.51 8.72 -20.73
CA ARG A 103 -10.51 8.23 -19.78
C ARG A 103 -10.05 6.94 -19.10
N TYR A 104 -9.37 6.04 -19.81
CA TYR A 104 -8.85 4.80 -19.22
C TYR A 104 -7.80 5.10 -18.14
N ILE A 105 -6.80 5.93 -18.46
CA ILE A 105 -5.72 6.31 -17.52
C ILE A 105 -6.25 7.12 -16.33
N ILE A 106 -7.15 8.08 -16.57
CA ILE A 106 -7.75 8.91 -15.52
C ILE A 106 -8.79 8.10 -14.72
N GLY A 107 -9.48 7.14 -15.35
CA GLY A 107 -10.43 6.24 -14.69
C GLY A 107 -9.78 5.32 -13.67
N GLU A 108 -8.53 4.91 -13.89
CA GLU A 108 -7.71 4.23 -12.87
C GLU A 108 -7.48 5.10 -11.62
N TRP A 109 -7.48 6.45 -11.76
CA TRP A 109 -7.46 7.34 -10.59
C TRP A 109 -8.74 7.21 -9.76
N GLY A 110 -9.89 6.98 -10.40
CA GLY A 110 -11.17 6.77 -9.74
C GLY A 110 -11.21 5.52 -8.85
N TRP A 111 -10.45 4.47 -9.18
CA TRP A 111 -10.29 3.29 -8.32
C TRP A 111 -9.41 3.58 -7.10
N LEU A 112 -8.29 4.28 -7.32
CA LEU A 112 -7.38 4.68 -6.25
C LEU A 112 -8.03 5.67 -5.26
N ASP A 113 -8.89 6.55 -5.73
CA ASP A 113 -9.62 7.51 -4.89
C ASP A 113 -10.80 6.84 -4.15
N ARG A 114 -11.51 5.90 -4.79
CA ARG A 114 -12.57 5.10 -4.13
C ARG A 114 -12.03 4.23 -3.01
N ASN A 115 -10.85 3.63 -3.19
CA ASN A 115 -10.24 2.77 -2.18
C ASN A 115 -9.28 3.53 -1.25
N ARG A 116 -9.23 4.86 -1.35
CA ARG A 116 -8.31 5.68 -0.57
C ARG A 116 -8.53 5.51 0.93
N ALA A 117 -9.78 5.48 1.37
CA ALA A 117 -10.13 5.25 2.77
C ALA A 117 -9.68 3.86 3.26
N GLU A 118 -9.79 2.84 2.42
CA GLU A 118 -9.34 1.48 2.76
C GLU A 118 -7.82 1.36 2.77
N ILE A 119 -7.13 2.01 1.82
CA ILE A 119 -5.66 2.03 1.73
C ILE A 119 -5.07 2.83 2.91
N GLU A 120 -5.67 3.97 3.26
CA GLU A 120 -5.29 4.78 4.42
C GLU A 120 -5.60 4.04 5.74
N SER A 121 -6.74 3.36 5.84
CA SER A 121 -7.06 2.47 6.96
C SER A 121 -6.04 1.32 7.08
N TYR A 122 -5.69 0.67 5.97
CA TYR A 122 -4.68 -0.38 5.98
C TYR A 122 -3.31 0.15 6.39
N ALA A 123 -2.90 1.32 5.87
CA ALA A 123 -1.61 1.94 6.22
C ALA A 123 -1.54 2.43 7.67
N THR A 124 -2.65 2.81 8.27
CA THR A 124 -2.72 3.26 9.67
C THR A 124 -2.77 2.09 10.66
N HIS A 125 -3.40 0.98 10.28
CA HIS A 125 -3.60 -0.18 11.16
C HIS A 125 -2.56 -1.29 10.96
N TYR A 126 -1.87 -1.34 9.81
CA TYR A 126 -0.87 -2.36 9.48
C TYR A 126 0.44 -1.74 9.01
N ASN A 127 1.55 -2.29 9.51
CA ASN A 127 2.85 -2.00 8.93
C ASN A 127 3.02 -2.74 7.59
N GLN A 128 3.23 -2.00 6.51
CA GLN A 128 3.29 -2.53 5.14
C GLN A 128 4.47 -3.48 4.89
N ILE A 129 5.55 -3.37 5.67
CA ILE A 129 6.76 -4.19 5.49
C ILE A 129 6.54 -5.58 6.09
N VAL A 130 6.08 -5.65 7.34
CA VAL A 130 5.91 -6.91 8.08
C VAL A 130 4.51 -7.51 7.97
N LYS A 131 3.54 -6.73 7.49
CA LYS A 131 2.11 -7.07 7.43
C LYS A 131 1.59 -7.52 8.81
N LEU A 132 1.92 -6.76 9.85
CA LEU A 132 1.46 -6.93 11.23
C LEU A 132 0.75 -5.66 11.68
N GLN A 133 -0.11 -5.79 12.69
CA GLN A 133 -0.83 -4.64 13.25
C GLN A 133 0.13 -3.68 13.98
N THR A 134 -0.23 -2.41 14.05
CA THR A 134 0.60 -1.33 14.63
C THR A 134 0.47 -1.23 16.16
N ALA A 135 1.33 -0.41 16.77
CA ALA A 135 1.27 -0.07 18.19
C ALA A 135 -0.09 0.50 18.64
N TYR A 136 -0.77 1.26 17.77
CA TYR A 136 -2.12 1.77 18.04
C TYR A 136 -3.11 0.64 18.32
N ASN A 137 -3.13 -0.39 17.47
CA ASN A 137 -3.99 -1.56 17.65
C ASN A 137 -3.59 -2.37 18.89
N ALA A 138 -2.30 -2.50 19.15
CA ALA A 138 -1.81 -3.17 20.35
C ALA A 138 -2.35 -2.48 21.63
N ASN A 139 -2.26 -1.15 21.71
CA ASN A 139 -2.73 -0.41 22.87
C ASN A 139 -4.25 -0.56 23.05
N LYS A 140 -5.02 -0.42 21.96
CA LYS A 140 -6.49 -0.57 22.00
C LYS A 140 -6.92 -1.96 22.46
N ILE A 141 -6.26 -3.01 21.99
CA ILE A 141 -6.58 -4.39 22.36
C ILE A 141 -6.14 -4.65 23.80
N TYR A 142 -4.96 -4.21 24.21
CA TYR A 142 -4.50 -4.31 25.59
C TYR A 142 -5.47 -3.64 26.57
N GLU A 143 -5.88 -2.40 26.30
CA GLU A 143 -6.85 -1.67 27.14
C GLU A 143 -8.17 -2.43 27.25
N LYS A 144 -8.65 -3.01 26.14
CA LYS A 144 -9.87 -3.82 26.13
C LYS A 144 -9.73 -5.06 27.03
N GLU A 145 -8.65 -5.81 26.91
CA GLU A 145 -8.41 -6.99 27.76
C GLU A 145 -8.28 -6.61 29.22
N LEU A 146 -7.58 -5.53 29.53
CA LEU A 146 -7.42 -5.05 30.91
C LEU A 146 -8.79 -4.73 31.54
N GLN A 147 -9.73 -4.15 30.78
CA GLN A 147 -11.09 -3.92 31.25
C GLN A 147 -11.82 -5.23 31.58
N PHE A 148 -11.64 -6.28 30.78
CA PHE A 148 -12.22 -7.59 31.07
C PHE A 148 -11.60 -8.23 32.31
N ILE A 149 -10.28 -8.19 32.44
CA ILE A 149 -9.55 -8.69 33.62
C ILE A 149 -10.07 -8.01 34.91
N ILE A 150 -10.22 -6.68 34.89
CA ILE A 150 -10.69 -5.92 36.06
C ILE A 150 -12.16 -6.20 36.38
N LYS A 151 -13.01 -6.32 35.35
CA LYS A 151 -14.47 -6.44 35.52
C LYS A 151 -14.91 -7.87 35.87
N GLU A 152 -14.32 -8.87 35.23
CA GLU A 152 -14.73 -10.28 35.31
C GLU A 152 -13.76 -11.08 36.22
N GLN A 153 -13.59 -10.63 37.46
CA GLN A 153 -12.64 -11.23 38.42
C GLN A 153 -12.93 -12.71 38.72
N THR A 154 -14.18 -13.15 38.55
CA THR A 154 -14.58 -14.55 38.76
C THR A 154 -14.05 -15.50 37.69
N ALA A 155 -13.62 -14.99 36.54
CA ALA A 155 -13.13 -15.79 35.42
C ALA A 155 -11.60 -16.00 35.44
N ASP A 156 -10.89 -15.48 36.45
CA ASP A 156 -9.42 -15.60 36.62
C ASP A 156 -8.67 -15.29 35.32
N LEU A 157 -8.90 -14.09 34.80
CA LEU A 157 -8.44 -13.67 33.49
C LEU A 157 -7.02 -13.07 33.57
N TRP A 158 -6.17 -13.37 32.59
CA TRP A 158 -4.84 -12.76 32.44
C TRP A 158 -4.41 -12.66 30.97
N ILE A 159 -3.46 -11.76 30.75
CA ILE A 159 -2.80 -11.59 29.45
C ILE A 159 -1.28 -11.60 29.62
N ASP A 160 -0.61 -12.41 28.81
CA ASP A 160 0.84 -12.43 28.72
C ASP A 160 1.31 -11.48 27.62
N VAL A 161 1.98 -10.42 28.03
CA VAL A 161 2.56 -9.42 27.13
C VAL A 161 4.03 -9.74 26.92
N THR A 162 4.39 -10.18 25.71
CA THR A 162 5.77 -10.52 25.36
C THR A 162 6.28 -9.58 24.28
N ALA A 163 7.44 -8.95 24.49
CA ALA A 163 8.10 -8.17 23.47
C ALA A 163 9.42 -8.81 23.03
N ILE A 164 9.72 -8.66 21.74
CA ILE A 164 10.94 -9.16 21.11
C ILE A 164 11.59 -7.99 20.39
N HIS A 165 12.82 -7.66 20.76
CA HIS A 165 13.57 -6.56 20.15
C HIS A 165 14.78 -7.08 19.40
N TRP A 166 14.88 -6.75 18.12
CA TRP A 166 16.06 -7.03 17.32
C TRP A 166 17.20 -6.06 17.67
N VAL A 167 18.29 -6.58 18.23
CA VAL A 167 19.43 -5.78 18.71
C VAL A 167 20.26 -5.26 17.54
N HIS A 168 20.83 -4.05 17.69
CA HIS A 168 21.67 -3.37 16.71
C HIS A 168 20.98 -3.07 15.36
N ASN A 169 19.65 -3.13 15.32
CA ASN A 169 18.88 -2.91 14.10
C ASN A 169 19.09 -1.51 13.48
N GLN A 170 19.37 -0.49 14.31
CA GLN A 170 19.53 0.89 13.87
C GLN A 170 20.72 1.07 12.92
N GLN A 171 21.83 0.38 13.16
CA GLN A 171 23.01 0.43 12.30
C GLN A 171 22.68 -0.14 10.92
N ILE A 172 22.01 -1.29 10.86
CA ILE A 172 21.60 -1.93 9.60
C ILE A 172 20.57 -1.04 8.89
N ARG A 173 19.63 -0.44 9.62
CA ARG A 173 18.65 0.50 9.04
C ARG A 173 19.33 1.69 8.35
N GLN A 174 20.40 2.22 8.91
CA GLN A 174 21.12 3.38 8.39
C GLN A 174 21.97 3.04 7.15
N PHE A 175 22.70 1.92 7.18
CA PHE A 175 23.65 1.57 6.12
C PHE A 175 23.03 0.68 5.03
N HIS A 176 22.05 -0.16 5.38
CA HIS A 176 21.44 -1.17 4.51
C HIS A 176 19.92 -1.26 4.69
N PRO A 177 19.16 -0.23 4.25
CA PRO A 177 17.71 -0.14 4.51
C PRO A 177 16.89 -1.27 3.85
N GLN A 178 17.35 -1.82 2.73
CA GLN A 178 16.69 -2.97 2.08
C GLN A 178 16.87 -4.25 2.90
N ASP A 179 18.07 -4.49 3.43
CA ASP A 179 18.39 -5.62 4.28
C ASP A 179 17.64 -5.54 5.62
N TYR A 180 17.51 -4.34 6.17
CA TYR A 180 16.67 -4.08 7.34
C TYR A 180 15.22 -4.51 7.09
N ASN A 181 14.63 -4.08 5.98
CA ASN A 181 13.24 -4.44 5.65
C ASN A 181 13.08 -5.95 5.42
N TYR A 182 14.04 -6.57 4.73
CA TYR A 182 14.06 -8.02 4.53
C TYR A 182 14.17 -8.77 5.85
N ALA A 183 15.03 -8.31 6.77
CA ALA A 183 15.19 -8.89 8.10
C ALA A 183 13.88 -8.86 8.89
N LEU A 184 13.22 -7.70 8.93
CA LEU A 184 11.92 -7.54 9.57
C LEU A 184 10.87 -8.50 9.00
N GLN A 185 10.86 -8.71 7.68
CA GLN A 185 9.95 -9.66 7.04
C GLN A 185 10.21 -11.12 7.46
N GLN A 186 11.48 -11.52 7.58
CA GLN A 186 11.83 -12.88 8.02
C GLN A 186 11.47 -13.10 9.49
N ILE A 187 11.73 -12.11 10.36
CA ILE A 187 11.30 -12.14 11.76
C ILE A 187 9.78 -12.30 11.83
N ALA A 188 9.03 -11.47 11.11
CA ALA A 188 7.57 -11.54 11.09
C ALA A 188 7.05 -12.90 10.56
N LYS A 189 7.71 -13.51 9.59
CA LYS A 189 7.37 -14.86 9.11
C LYS A 189 7.56 -15.92 10.18
N VAL A 190 8.64 -15.86 10.96
CA VAL A 190 8.86 -16.78 12.08
C VAL A 190 7.74 -16.64 13.10
N LEU A 191 7.40 -15.42 13.49
CA LEU A 191 6.32 -15.16 14.45
C LEU A 191 4.98 -15.74 13.95
N LYS A 192 4.60 -15.45 12.70
CA LYS A 192 3.35 -15.94 12.10
C LYS A 192 3.28 -17.46 11.97
N ARG A 193 4.43 -18.13 11.84
CA ARG A 193 4.50 -19.60 11.71
C ARG A 193 4.52 -20.32 13.06
N ARG A 194 5.19 -19.74 14.06
CA ARG A 194 5.45 -20.41 15.34
C ARG A 194 4.49 -20.00 16.46
N ARG A 195 3.82 -18.84 16.38
CA ARG A 195 2.80 -18.41 17.36
C ARG A 195 1.43 -18.99 17.06
N LEU A 196 0.60 -19.07 18.09
CA LEU A 196 -0.76 -19.59 17.97
C LEU A 196 -1.66 -18.58 17.23
N PRO A 197 -2.66 -19.06 16.46
CA PRO A 197 -3.62 -18.18 15.80
C PRO A 197 -4.46 -17.32 16.76
N SER A 198 -4.61 -17.76 18.01
CA SER A 198 -5.31 -17.03 19.07
C SER A 198 -4.48 -15.86 19.63
N GLU A 199 -3.18 -15.80 19.36
CA GLU A 199 -2.31 -14.73 19.84
C GLU A 199 -2.30 -13.56 18.88
N ALA A 200 -2.25 -12.34 19.41
CA ALA A 200 -2.20 -11.15 18.59
C ALA A 200 -0.75 -10.65 18.42
N LEU A 201 -0.35 -10.49 17.17
CA LEU A 201 1.02 -10.13 16.77
C LEU A 201 1.06 -8.69 16.25
N TYR A 202 1.95 -7.89 16.82
CA TYR A 202 2.11 -6.48 16.50
C TYR A 202 3.55 -6.12 16.20
N TYR A 203 3.73 -5.03 15.45
CA TYR A 203 5.00 -4.38 15.25
C TYR A 203 4.93 -2.96 15.82
N LEU A 204 5.77 -2.69 16.82
CA LEU A 204 5.75 -1.45 17.60
C LEU A 204 6.67 -0.36 17.08
N GLU A 205 7.50 -0.67 16.06
CA GLU A 205 8.61 0.14 15.51
C GLU A 205 10.00 -0.23 16.06
N ASP A 206 11.04 0.30 15.41
CA ASP A 206 12.47 0.11 15.74
C ASP A 206 12.88 -1.36 15.98
N GLY A 207 12.40 -2.27 15.12
CA GLY A 207 12.73 -3.69 15.24
C GLY A 207 12.09 -4.40 16.43
N THR A 208 11.07 -3.78 17.05
CA THR A 208 10.35 -4.32 18.20
C THR A 208 9.03 -4.93 17.77
N PHE A 209 8.84 -6.19 18.13
CA PHE A 209 7.62 -6.95 17.93
C PHE A 209 6.96 -7.20 19.28
N LEU A 210 5.64 -7.23 19.31
CA LEU A 210 4.85 -7.48 20.50
C LEU A 210 3.87 -8.62 20.24
N ILE A 211 3.72 -9.48 21.23
CA ILE A 211 2.83 -10.62 21.24
C ILE A 211 1.93 -10.48 22.46
N LEU A 212 0.63 -10.46 22.23
CA LEU A 212 -0.38 -10.55 23.27
C LEU A 212 -0.94 -11.98 23.26
N SER A 213 -0.74 -12.69 24.38
CA SER A 213 -1.19 -14.06 24.53
C SER A 213 -2.29 -14.11 25.58
N TYR A 214 -3.49 -14.50 25.16
CA TYR A 214 -4.68 -14.45 26.00
C TYR A 214 -4.80 -15.76 26.78
N HIS A 215 -4.76 -15.68 28.11
CA HIS A 215 -5.18 -16.76 29.00
C HIS A 215 -4.49 -18.11 28.71
N LEU A 216 -3.21 -18.07 28.31
CA LEU A 216 -2.49 -19.28 27.96
C LEU A 216 -1.98 -19.97 29.23
N PRO A 217 -2.19 -21.29 29.39
CA PRO A 217 -1.55 -22.04 30.45
C PRO A 217 -0.02 -21.90 30.39
N ASP A 218 0.63 -21.80 31.55
CA ASP A 218 2.08 -21.54 31.64
C ASP A 218 2.92 -22.51 30.80
N ILE A 219 2.54 -23.79 30.74
CA ILE A 219 3.22 -24.82 29.93
C ILE A 219 3.13 -24.48 28.44
N THR A 220 1.94 -24.10 27.97
CA THR A 220 1.72 -23.72 26.57
C THR A 220 2.47 -22.43 26.25
N PHE A 221 2.39 -21.44 27.12
CA PHE A 221 3.12 -20.18 26.96
C PHE A 221 4.64 -20.40 26.86
N ALA A 222 5.21 -21.20 27.77
CA ALA A 222 6.62 -21.55 27.77
C ALA A 222 7.04 -22.29 26.49
N TYR A 223 6.25 -23.26 26.05
CA TYR A 223 6.50 -23.99 24.80
C TYR A 223 6.50 -23.05 23.58
N GLN A 224 5.51 -22.17 23.47
CA GLN A 224 5.44 -21.23 22.34
C GLN A 224 6.60 -20.24 22.35
N ASN A 225 7.00 -19.74 23.52
CA ASN A 225 8.18 -18.87 23.64
C ASN A 225 9.47 -19.58 23.26
N GLN A 226 9.67 -20.82 23.72
CA GLN A 226 10.85 -21.60 23.35
C GLN A 226 10.89 -21.90 21.85
N SER A 227 9.75 -22.33 21.28
CA SER A 227 9.61 -22.54 19.83
C SER A 227 9.93 -21.27 19.05
N THR A 228 9.43 -20.11 19.48
CA THR A 228 9.69 -18.83 18.82
C THR A 228 11.16 -18.43 18.92
N ARG A 229 11.80 -18.59 20.08
CA ARG A 229 13.23 -18.34 20.28
C ARG A 229 14.09 -19.17 19.34
N ALA A 230 13.87 -20.48 19.30
CA ALA A 230 14.60 -21.38 18.40
C ALA A 230 14.47 -20.93 16.92
N GLY A 231 13.28 -20.46 16.52
CA GLY A 231 13.05 -20.04 15.14
C GLY A 231 13.73 -18.75 14.78
N LEU A 232 13.87 -17.84 15.74
CA LEU A 232 14.62 -16.60 15.56
C LEU A 232 16.13 -16.86 15.61
N ASP A 233 16.59 -17.81 16.42
CA ASP A 233 18.01 -18.21 16.48
C ASP A 233 18.50 -18.91 15.21
N GLU A 234 17.60 -19.59 14.50
CA GLU A 234 17.85 -20.20 13.18
C GLU A 234 17.92 -19.17 12.05
N LEU A 235 17.44 -17.93 12.25
CA LEU A 235 17.47 -16.91 11.21
C LEU A 235 18.90 -16.45 10.92
N GLN A 236 19.38 -16.79 9.74
CA GLN A 236 20.52 -16.14 9.11
C GLN A 236 20.02 -15.16 8.07
N ILE A 237 20.40 -13.89 8.22
CA ILE A 237 20.06 -12.84 7.27
C ILE A 237 21.41 -12.26 6.84
N ASN A 238 21.71 -12.34 5.54
CA ASN A 238 22.98 -11.91 4.96
C ASN A 238 24.21 -12.50 5.69
N ASN A 239 24.17 -13.81 5.96
CA ASN A 239 25.24 -14.57 6.64
C ASN A 239 25.58 -14.07 8.06
N SER A 240 24.72 -13.24 8.66
CA SER A 240 24.89 -12.76 10.02
C SER A 240 23.81 -13.33 10.93
N LYS A 241 24.23 -13.78 12.12
CA LYS A 241 23.31 -14.20 13.18
C LYS A 241 22.83 -12.95 13.92
N HIS A 242 21.51 -12.78 14.00
CA HIS A 242 20.93 -11.66 14.73
C HIS A 242 20.69 -12.01 16.19
N GLN A 243 20.88 -11.01 17.04
CA GLN A 243 20.61 -11.11 18.47
C GLN A 243 19.24 -10.50 18.76
N PHE A 244 18.50 -11.15 19.66
CA PHE A 244 17.16 -10.74 20.05
C PHE A 244 17.07 -10.62 21.56
N LYS A 245 16.53 -9.51 22.04
CA LYS A 245 16.15 -9.32 23.44
C LYS A 245 14.70 -9.63 23.64
N TRP A 246 14.39 -10.15 24.81
CA TRP A 246 13.06 -10.59 25.18
C TRP A 246 12.68 -9.98 26.51
N GLY A 247 11.42 -9.61 26.63
CA GLY A 247 10.84 -9.22 27.90
C GLY A 247 9.39 -9.67 27.94
N HIS A 248 8.91 -9.97 29.13
CA HIS A 248 7.60 -10.54 29.36
C HIS A 248 7.02 -9.99 30.65
N LEU A 249 5.71 -9.72 30.62
CA LEU A 249 4.94 -9.41 31.81
C LEU A 249 3.59 -10.11 31.71
N LYS A 250 3.25 -10.89 32.74
CA LYS A 250 1.89 -11.40 32.95
C LYS A 250 1.07 -10.33 33.65
N VAL A 251 -0.06 -9.94 33.07
CA VAL A 251 -0.99 -8.99 33.65
C VAL A 251 -2.27 -9.70 34.03
N ASP A 252 -2.62 -9.63 35.31
CA ASP A 252 -3.77 -10.28 35.95
C ASP A 252 -4.55 -9.26 36.81
N ASP A 253 -5.62 -9.71 37.48
CA ASP A 253 -6.45 -8.87 38.34
C ASP A 253 -5.66 -8.27 39.53
N ILE A 254 -4.61 -8.95 39.99
CA ILE A 254 -3.73 -8.51 41.08
C ILE A 254 -2.92 -7.28 40.66
N ASN A 255 -2.31 -7.31 39.48
CA ASN A 255 -1.37 -6.27 39.04
C ASN A 255 -1.92 -5.29 37.98
N ALA A 256 -3.13 -5.51 37.46
CA ALA A 256 -3.78 -4.69 36.45
C ALA A 256 -3.82 -3.19 36.80
N THR A 257 -3.97 -2.86 38.08
CA THR A 257 -3.99 -1.46 38.56
C THR A 257 -2.64 -0.75 38.44
N SER A 258 -1.54 -1.48 38.45
CA SER A 258 -0.18 -0.98 38.26
C SER A 258 0.17 -0.81 36.78
N PHE A 259 -0.49 -1.58 35.90
CA PHE A 259 -0.24 -1.64 34.46
C PHE A 259 -1.43 -1.14 33.64
N LYS A 260 -1.91 0.08 33.93
CA LYS A 260 -3.15 0.63 33.36
C LYS A 260 -3.15 0.80 31.84
N ASN A 261 -1.97 0.87 31.23
CA ASN A 261 -1.83 1.08 29.78
C ASN A 261 -0.62 0.32 29.23
N LEU A 262 -0.59 0.10 27.92
CA LEU A 262 0.49 -0.66 27.28
C LEU A 262 1.86 0.03 27.46
N GLU A 263 1.89 1.36 27.57
CA GLU A 263 3.13 2.11 27.81
C GLU A 263 3.79 1.71 29.14
N SER A 264 3.01 1.57 30.21
CA SER A 264 3.50 1.15 31.53
C SER A 264 4.08 -0.28 31.50
N VAL A 265 3.42 -1.19 30.77
CA VAL A 265 3.90 -2.55 30.53
C VAL A 265 5.21 -2.53 29.74
N MET A 266 5.24 -1.79 28.63
CA MET A 266 6.43 -1.70 27.78
C MET A 266 7.62 -1.09 28.50
N ARG A 267 7.39 -0.14 29.42
CA ARG A 267 8.46 0.43 30.26
C ARG A 267 9.06 -0.60 31.21
N HIS A 268 8.24 -1.50 31.77
CA HIS A 268 8.71 -2.61 32.60
C HIS A 268 9.50 -3.61 31.76
N ILE A 269 8.88 -4.12 30.69
CA ILE A 269 9.48 -5.07 29.74
C ILE A 269 10.83 -4.56 29.19
N LYS A 270 10.94 -3.27 28.87
CA LYS A 270 12.18 -2.68 28.38
C LYS A 270 13.28 -2.67 29.45
N ARG A 271 12.94 -2.40 30.72
CA ARG A 271 13.90 -2.50 31.83
C ARG A 271 14.37 -3.93 32.02
N ASP A 272 13.50 -4.92 31.85
CA ASP A 272 13.88 -6.33 31.92
C ASP A 272 14.88 -6.68 30.80
N MET A 273 14.58 -6.25 29.57
CA MET A 273 15.49 -6.41 28.42
C MET A 273 16.84 -5.70 28.61
N GLU A 274 16.87 -4.58 29.32
CA GLU A 274 18.09 -3.83 29.64
C GLU A 274 18.90 -4.49 30.76
N THR A 275 18.24 -5.14 31.73
CA THR A 275 18.91 -5.82 32.83
C THR A 275 19.53 -7.14 32.37
N ASP A 276 18.93 -7.81 31.39
CA ASP A 276 19.46 -9.03 30.76
C ASP A 276 20.81 -8.78 30.07
N LEU A 277 21.03 -7.58 29.49
CA LEU A 277 22.35 -7.15 28.97
C LEU A 277 23.41 -7.14 30.06
N VAL A 278 23.10 -6.58 31.24
CA VAL A 278 24.09 -6.39 32.31
C VAL A 278 24.61 -7.74 32.79
N VAL A 279 23.74 -8.74 32.88
CA VAL A 279 24.12 -10.11 33.28
C VAL A 279 24.96 -10.80 32.20
N GLU A 280 24.64 -10.59 30.91
CA GLU A 280 25.41 -11.15 29.79
C GLU A 280 26.82 -10.53 29.67
N TYR A 281 26.94 -9.21 29.84
CA TYR A 281 28.25 -8.53 29.86
C TYR A 281 29.10 -8.95 31.06
N LEU A 282 28.51 -9.13 32.25
CA LEU A 282 29.25 -9.58 33.43
C LEU A 282 29.75 -11.03 33.29
N ARG A 283 29.00 -11.90 32.61
CA ARG A 283 29.44 -13.28 32.30
C ARG A 283 30.44 -13.34 31.14
N GLY A 284 30.37 -12.42 30.18
CA GLY A 284 31.31 -12.30 29.07
C GLY A 284 32.72 -11.84 29.46
N VAL A 285 32.86 -11.17 30.62
CA VAL A 285 34.16 -10.71 31.17
C VAL A 285 34.86 -11.79 32.01
N GLN A 286 34.20 -12.91 32.32
CA GLN A 286 34.78 -14.05 33.05
C GLN A 286 35.29 -15.19 32.15
N LYS A 287 35.58 -14.93 30.87
CA LYS A 287 36.23 -15.89 29.97
C LYS A 287 37.59 -15.41 29.51
#